data_AF-A0A4Q4UKC0-F1
#
_entry.id   AF-A0A4Q4UKC0-F1
#
_cell.length_a   1.000
_cell.length_b   1.000
_cell.length_c   1.000
_cell.angle_alpha   90.00
_cell.angle_beta   90.00
_cell.angle_gamma   90.00
#
_symmetry.space_group_name_H-M   'P 1'
#
loop_
_entity.id
_entity.type
_entity.pdbx_description
1 polymer ?
#
loop_
_entity_poly.entity_id
_entity_poly.type
_entity_poly.pdbx_seq_one_letter_code
_entity_poly.pdbx_strand_id
1 'polypeptide(L)'
;MNFNEAFTRPSEALHACIRDGDLPRLRRLVASGQHALINGDSVWGTPLDVAVRCDNINAAHILLDTGADPLGEGSGDYMTSMELAAILGRRDMSRLFRDTIELQPPLDRDGVEFDKRRRFLQGCLSTAATYGHDNIVGDYLDWTFYRWGPRAIEIALFRAAERWQANVVDLLLGKVVYGKVTLEKALTMAVSCKPMMIEEERSGVRYEEADYDKQYRAVVRLLDAGCEVNRLEQVTCADEEGETPLHWAAMNCNTDIFRLYLSHCADENAALSSQNLHGETLLHYAAAGGQSATIEFLLSRGLDVNANSGNGWTPLVCALAPTQLGDPLGRFRTRRSKSEAEAVNAARLLLSHGANPTIITAEGWTLFHCVGSYPQKQDDEADTSATAAVLAQELVSRDDMPPLDSRAQGFHWPGLWHILDAARLDLYGSEPWGYRVGKTLARCSAIETDMTKHDLTPLHWAADRGAVGVVKVLIAGGVVLTSKDSTGSAPLKLAVKSQSLYYDAQLQGELKTILQDGGY
;
A
#
# COMPACT_ATOMS: atom_id res chain seq x y z
N MET A 1 0.19 -25.19 -9.90
CA MET A 1 -0.55 -26.19 -10.71
C MET A 1 -1.77 -25.52 -11.29
N ASN A 2 -2.10 -25.81 -12.55
CA ASN A 2 -3.36 -25.35 -13.13
C ASN A 2 -4.52 -26.18 -12.52
N PHE A 3 -5.51 -25.52 -11.92
CA PHE A 3 -6.67 -26.19 -11.32
C PHE A 3 -7.43 -27.05 -12.34
N ASN A 4 -7.49 -26.61 -13.59
CA ASN A 4 -8.19 -27.32 -14.67
C ASN A 4 -7.49 -28.63 -15.08
N GLU A 5 -6.22 -28.82 -14.71
CA GLU A 5 -5.42 -30.02 -15.02
C GLU A 5 -5.11 -30.86 -13.76
N ALA A 6 -5.69 -30.51 -12.61
CA ALA A 6 -5.48 -31.19 -11.33
C ALA A 6 -6.17 -32.57 -11.25
N PHE A 7 -5.99 -33.30 -10.13
CA PHE A 7 -6.74 -34.53 -9.82
C PHE A 7 -6.51 -35.71 -10.78
N THR A 8 -5.26 -35.96 -11.15
CA THR A 8 -4.88 -37.07 -12.04
C THR A 8 -4.69 -38.41 -11.31
N ARG A 9 -4.63 -38.39 -9.97
CA ARG A 9 -4.42 -39.60 -9.16
C ARG A 9 -5.75 -40.32 -8.89
N PRO A 10 -5.75 -41.66 -8.84
CA PRO A 10 -6.95 -42.43 -8.47
C PRO A 10 -7.53 -42.07 -7.09
N SER A 11 -6.69 -41.58 -6.16
CA SER A 11 -7.10 -41.10 -4.84
C SER A 11 -7.89 -39.79 -4.86
N GLU A 12 -7.85 -39.04 -5.96
CA GLU A 12 -8.50 -37.74 -6.16
C GLU A 12 -9.71 -37.86 -7.10
N ALA A 13 -10.23 -39.07 -7.30
CA ALA A 13 -11.32 -39.35 -8.23
C ALA A 13 -12.61 -38.56 -7.89
N LEU A 14 -12.86 -38.29 -6.61
CA LEU A 14 -13.97 -37.43 -6.18
C LEU A 14 -13.77 -35.99 -6.66
N HIS A 15 -12.60 -35.40 -6.40
CA HIS A 15 -12.24 -34.05 -6.84
C HIS A 15 -12.32 -33.90 -8.37
N ALA A 16 -11.85 -34.90 -9.13
CA ALA A 16 -11.96 -34.91 -10.58
C ALA A 16 -13.43 -34.89 -11.07
N CYS A 17 -14.30 -35.72 -10.48
CA CYS A 17 -15.72 -35.76 -10.86
C CYS A 17 -16.42 -34.42 -10.59
N ILE A 18 -16.05 -33.73 -9.51
CA ILE A 18 -16.65 -32.44 -9.14
C ILE A 18 -16.22 -31.35 -10.11
N ARG A 19 -14.92 -31.28 -10.42
CA ARG A 19 -14.36 -30.36 -11.42
C ARG A 19 -15.00 -30.59 -12.80
N ASP A 20 -15.13 -31.84 -13.21
CA ASP A 20 -15.66 -32.21 -14.53
C ASP A 20 -17.20 -32.15 -14.60
N GLY A 21 -17.88 -31.92 -13.47
CA GLY A 21 -19.34 -31.89 -13.40
C GLY A 21 -20.03 -33.25 -13.57
N ASP A 22 -19.30 -34.37 -13.46
CA ASP A 22 -19.82 -35.73 -13.61
C ASP A 22 -20.54 -36.20 -12.33
N LEU A 23 -21.72 -35.63 -12.09
CA LEU A 23 -22.57 -35.98 -10.94
C LEU A 23 -22.96 -37.47 -10.90
N PRO A 24 -23.28 -38.16 -12.02
CA PRO A 24 -23.58 -39.59 -11.99
C PRO A 24 -22.40 -40.45 -11.52
N ARG A 25 -21.18 -40.13 -11.92
CA ARG A 25 -19.98 -40.81 -11.43
C ARG A 25 -19.68 -40.47 -9.99
N LEU A 26 -19.86 -39.22 -9.58
CA LEU A 26 -19.74 -38.80 -8.18
C LEU A 26 -20.67 -39.61 -7.27
N ARG A 27 -21.97 -39.73 -7.62
CA ARG A 27 -22.92 -40.54 -6.85
C ARG A 27 -22.51 -42.01 -6.73
N ARG A 28 -21.99 -42.61 -7.80
CA ARG A 28 -21.49 -44.00 -7.79
C ARG A 28 -20.28 -44.16 -6.88
N LEU A 29 -19.33 -43.23 -6.94
CA LEU A 29 -18.13 -43.27 -6.12
C LEU A 29 -18.46 -43.12 -4.64
N VAL A 30 -19.33 -42.19 -4.28
CA VAL A 30 -19.74 -41.99 -2.89
C VAL A 30 -20.55 -43.20 -2.37
N ALA A 31 -21.46 -43.75 -3.18
CA ALA A 31 -22.21 -44.96 -2.83
C ALA A 31 -21.34 -46.22 -2.69
N SER A 32 -20.14 -46.24 -3.29
CA SER A 32 -19.22 -47.39 -3.24
C SER A 32 -18.44 -47.52 -1.90
N GLY A 33 -18.72 -46.65 -0.92
CA GLY A 33 -18.11 -46.73 0.41
C GLY A 33 -16.79 -45.96 0.55
N GLN A 34 -16.45 -45.09 -0.41
CA GLN A 34 -15.26 -44.20 -0.33
C GLN A 34 -15.46 -43.02 0.65
N HIS A 35 -16.19 -43.23 1.76
CA HIS A 35 -16.50 -42.17 2.74
C HIS A 35 -15.24 -41.58 3.40
N ALA A 36 -14.18 -42.38 3.55
CA ALA A 36 -12.90 -41.90 4.09
C ALA A 36 -12.22 -40.83 3.20
N LEU A 37 -12.57 -40.76 1.91
CA LEU A 37 -12.06 -39.76 0.97
C LEU A 37 -12.92 -38.48 0.92
N ILE A 38 -14.10 -38.47 1.57
CA ILE A 38 -14.95 -37.27 1.68
C ILE A 38 -14.24 -36.17 2.48
N ASN A 39 -13.43 -36.57 3.47
CA ASN A 39 -12.54 -35.70 4.22
C ASN A 39 -11.08 -35.89 3.79
N GLY A 40 -10.86 -36.54 2.64
CA GLY A 40 -9.54 -36.78 2.07
C GLY A 40 -8.97 -35.49 1.51
N ASP A 41 -7.72 -35.21 1.86
CA ASP A 41 -7.08 -33.95 1.54
C ASP A 41 -6.26 -34.01 0.24
N SER A 42 -6.32 -32.93 -0.51
CA SER A 42 -5.54 -32.67 -1.73
C SER A 42 -4.87 -31.31 -1.59
N VAL A 43 -3.95 -30.96 -2.50
CA VAL A 43 -3.38 -29.59 -2.55
C VAL A 43 -4.48 -28.52 -2.67
N TRP A 44 -5.70 -28.88 -3.07
CA TRP A 44 -6.84 -28.00 -3.25
C TRP A 44 -7.92 -28.12 -2.15
N GLY A 45 -7.64 -28.88 -1.08
CA GLY A 45 -8.56 -29.16 0.01
C GLY A 45 -9.41 -30.41 -0.19
N THR A 46 -10.51 -30.49 0.55
CA THR A 46 -11.51 -31.56 0.51
C THR A 46 -12.32 -31.54 -0.80
N PRO A 47 -13.02 -32.63 -1.17
CA PRO A 47 -14.00 -32.62 -2.25
C PRO A 47 -15.04 -31.50 -2.11
N LEU A 48 -15.44 -31.15 -0.88
CA LEU A 48 -16.38 -30.06 -0.65
C LEU A 48 -15.78 -28.69 -0.98
N ASP A 49 -14.50 -28.46 -0.67
CA ASP A 49 -13.77 -27.25 -1.06
C ASP A 49 -13.68 -27.09 -2.58
N VAL A 50 -13.45 -28.20 -3.29
CA VAL A 50 -13.46 -28.21 -4.77
C VAL A 50 -14.85 -27.88 -5.30
N ALA A 51 -15.92 -28.41 -4.70
CA ALA A 51 -17.29 -28.08 -5.09
C ALA A 51 -17.56 -26.57 -4.95
N VAL A 52 -17.09 -25.95 -3.86
CA VAL A 52 -17.18 -24.51 -3.62
C VAL A 52 -16.40 -23.71 -4.67
N ARG A 53 -15.16 -24.10 -4.98
CA ARG A 53 -14.33 -23.43 -6.02
C ARG A 53 -14.96 -23.52 -7.41
N CYS A 54 -15.58 -24.65 -7.73
CA CYS A 54 -16.28 -24.89 -9.00
C CYS A 54 -17.68 -24.28 -9.07
N ASP A 55 -18.19 -23.69 -7.99
CA ASP A 55 -19.59 -23.26 -7.85
C ASP A 55 -20.62 -24.36 -8.19
N ASN A 56 -20.28 -25.63 -7.88
CA ASN A 56 -21.11 -26.78 -8.20
C ASN A 56 -22.01 -27.18 -7.02
N ILE A 57 -23.13 -26.47 -6.85
CA ILE A 57 -24.08 -26.69 -5.75
C ILE A 57 -24.65 -28.12 -5.71
N ASN A 58 -24.83 -28.75 -6.88
CA ASN A 58 -25.35 -30.12 -6.96
C ASN A 58 -24.36 -31.15 -6.42
N ALA A 59 -23.07 -30.94 -6.68
CA ALA A 59 -22.02 -31.76 -6.09
C ALA A 59 -21.95 -31.54 -4.57
N ALA A 60 -22.09 -30.30 -4.11
CA ALA A 60 -22.14 -29.98 -2.68
C ALA A 60 -23.30 -30.71 -1.98
N HIS A 61 -24.51 -30.71 -2.56
CA HIS A 61 -25.64 -31.49 -2.04
C HIS A 61 -25.31 -32.97 -1.87
N ILE A 62 -24.73 -33.60 -2.89
CA ILE A 62 -24.36 -35.03 -2.85
C ILE A 62 -23.38 -35.30 -1.69
N LEU A 63 -22.38 -34.43 -1.51
CA LEU A 63 -21.38 -34.59 -0.47
C LEU A 63 -21.98 -34.39 0.93
N LEU A 64 -22.81 -33.37 1.13
CA LEU A 64 -23.47 -33.08 2.41
C LEU A 64 -24.45 -34.20 2.80
N ASP A 65 -25.25 -34.71 1.85
CA ASP A 65 -26.15 -35.86 2.06
C ASP A 65 -25.40 -37.11 2.57
N THR A 66 -24.10 -37.19 2.28
CA THR A 66 -23.23 -38.32 2.60
C THR A 66 -22.37 -38.10 3.84
N GLY A 67 -22.57 -36.98 4.54
CA GLY A 67 -21.96 -36.68 5.83
C GLY A 67 -20.71 -35.79 5.77
N ALA A 68 -20.47 -35.08 4.66
CA ALA A 68 -19.44 -34.04 4.63
C ALA A 68 -19.78 -32.92 5.64
N ASP A 69 -18.81 -32.48 6.44
CA ASP A 69 -18.99 -31.38 7.39
C ASP A 69 -18.49 -30.06 6.77
N PRO A 70 -19.38 -29.07 6.51
CA PRO A 70 -18.96 -27.78 5.98
C PRO A 70 -18.10 -26.95 6.95
N LEU A 71 -18.07 -27.31 8.24
CA LEU A 71 -17.22 -26.73 9.28
C LEU A 71 -16.01 -27.63 9.64
N GLY A 72 -15.78 -28.71 8.89
CA GLY A 72 -14.62 -29.58 9.08
C GLY A 72 -13.29 -28.87 8.76
N GLU A 73 -12.25 -29.17 9.53
CA GLU A 73 -10.88 -28.73 9.22
C GLU A 73 -10.34 -29.55 8.04
N GLY A 74 -10.04 -28.90 6.91
CA GLY A 74 -9.16 -29.49 5.89
C GLY A 74 -7.74 -29.62 6.45
N SER A 75 -6.98 -30.65 6.07
CA SER A 75 -5.57 -30.67 6.45
C SER A 75 -4.77 -29.66 5.62
N GLY A 76 -3.85 -28.94 6.25
CA GLY A 76 -2.92 -28.03 5.55
C GLY A 76 -3.20 -26.55 5.74
N ASP A 77 -4.45 -26.11 5.57
CA ASP A 77 -4.88 -24.72 5.84
C ASP A 77 -6.07 -24.74 6.79
N TYR A 78 -6.02 -23.94 7.85
CA TYR A 78 -7.02 -23.84 8.93
C TYR A 78 -8.37 -23.22 8.48
N MET A 79 -8.80 -23.47 7.24
CA MET A 79 -9.97 -22.86 6.61
C MET A 79 -11.06 -23.91 6.35
N THR A 80 -12.30 -23.57 6.69
CA THR A 80 -13.46 -24.44 6.44
C THR A 80 -14.06 -24.23 5.04
N SER A 81 -14.81 -25.20 4.52
CA SER A 81 -15.52 -25.05 3.24
C SER A 81 -16.54 -23.90 3.28
N MET A 82 -17.15 -23.65 4.44
CA MET A 82 -18.05 -22.52 4.64
C MET A 82 -17.33 -21.16 4.61
N GLU A 83 -16.12 -21.07 5.18
CA GLU A 83 -15.28 -19.89 5.06
C GLU A 83 -14.85 -19.65 3.61
N LEU A 84 -14.47 -20.71 2.88
CA LEU A 84 -14.12 -20.62 1.47
C LEU A 84 -15.30 -20.11 0.62
N ALA A 85 -16.52 -20.56 0.90
CA ALA A 85 -17.72 -20.05 0.23
C ALA A 85 -17.95 -18.55 0.53
N ALA A 86 -17.66 -18.12 1.77
CA ALA A 86 -17.71 -16.71 2.15
C ALA A 86 -16.62 -15.87 1.46
N ILE A 87 -15.42 -16.41 1.23
CA ILE A 87 -14.36 -15.72 0.45
C ILE A 87 -14.80 -15.51 -0.99
N LEU A 88 -15.29 -16.56 -1.63
CA LEU A 88 -15.67 -16.57 -3.05
C LEU A 88 -17.05 -15.95 -3.32
N GLY A 89 -17.77 -15.51 -2.30
CA GLY A 89 -19.09 -14.88 -2.45
C GLY A 89 -20.20 -15.84 -2.91
N ARG A 90 -20.08 -17.13 -2.59
CA ARG A 90 -21.04 -18.18 -3.02
C ARG A 90 -22.26 -18.21 -2.10
N ARG A 91 -23.15 -17.22 -2.24
CA ARG A 91 -24.33 -17.05 -1.38
C ARG A 91 -25.20 -18.31 -1.27
N ASP A 92 -25.51 -18.97 -2.38
CA ASP A 92 -26.38 -20.15 -2.37
C ASP A 92 -25.72 -21.36 -1.69
N MET A 93 -24.39 -21.51 -1.83
CA MET A 93 -23.63 -22.51 -1.06
C MET A 93 -23.61 -22.18 0.43
N SER A 94 -23.39 -20.92 0.81
CA SER A 94 -23.45 -20.49 2.21
C SER A 94 -24.81 -20.78 2.85
N ARG A 95 -25.91 -20.61 2.11
CA ARG A 95 -27.27 -20.99 2.55
C ARG A 95 -27.43 -22.49 2.69
N LEU A 96 -26.95 -23.27 1.71
CA LEU A 96 -26.98 -24.72 1.77
C LEU A 96 -26.23 -25.26 3.00
N PHE A 97 -25.04 -24.72 3.28
CA PHE A 97 -24.25 -25.10 4.45
C PHE A 97 -24.96 -24.74 5.75
N ARG A 98 -25.52 -23.53 5.82
CA ARG A 98 -26.36 -23.10 6.94
C ARG A 98 -27.50 -24.08 7.20
N ASP A 99 -28.30 -24.38 6.18
CA ASP A 99 -29.47 -25.25 6.30
C ASP A 99 -29.04 -26.68 6.71
N THR A 100 -27.89 -27.15 6.22
CA THR A 100 -27.31 -28.44 6.63
C THR A 100 -26.90 -28.46 8.10
N ILE A 101 -26.31 -27.37 8.59
CA ILE A 101 -25.89 -27.23 10.00
C ILE A 101 -27.12 -27.19 10.92
N GLU A 102 -28.22 -26.53 10.51
CA GLU A 102 -29.47 -26.48 11.29
C GLU A 102 -30.15 -27.85 11.43
N LEU A 103 -29.99 -28.73 10.43
CA LEU A 103 -30.54 -30.08 10.46
C LEU A 103 -29.77 -31.02 11.40
N GLN A 104 -28.57 -30.65 11.85
CA GLN A 104 -27.80 -31.45 12.79
C GLN A 104 -28.41 -31.36 14.21
N PRO A 105 -28.32 -32.43 15.02
CA PRO A 105 -28.89 -32.43 16.35
C PRO A 105 -28.31 -31.30 17.21
N PRO A 106 -29.13 -30.65 18.06
CA PRO A 106 -28.67 -29.52 18.87
C PRO A 106 -27.54 -29.97 19.78
N LEU A 107 -26.37 -29.34 19.61
CA LEU A 107 -25.21 -29.55 20.47
C LEU A 107 -25.50 -29.02 21.87
N ASP A 108 -24.86 -29.62 22.88
CA ASP A 108 -24.85 -29.08 24.23
C ASP A 108 -24.23 -27.67 24.20
N ARG A 109 -24.96 -26.69 24.73
CA ARG A 109 -24.61 -25.26 24.64
C ARG A 109 -23.38 -24.91 25.46
N ASP A 110 -23.04 -25.73 26.44
CA ASP A 110 -21.86 -25.60 27.29
C ASP A 110 -20.74 -26.60 26.88
N GLY A 111 -20.91 -27.28 25.74
CA GLY A 111 -19.98 -28.26 25.21
C GLY A 111 -18.84 -27.67 24.37
N VAL A 112 -17.65 -28.25 24.48
CA VAL A 112 -16.43 -27.87 23.73
C VAL A 112 -16.66 -27.83 22.21
N GLU A 113 -17.49 -28.74 21.69
CA GLU A 113 -17.80 -28.84 20.26
C GLU A 113 -18.65 -27.66 19.76
N PHE A 114 -19.59 -27.20 20.58
CA PHE A 114 -20.40 -26.04 20.25
C PHE A 114 -19.56 -24.75 20.20
N ASP A 115 -18.62 -24.60 21.14
CA ASP A 115 -17.66 -23.48 21.15
C ASP A 115 -16.66 -23.53 19.99
N LYS A 116 -16.25 -24.73 19.55
CA LYS A 116 -15.40 -24.91 18.37
C LYS A 116 -16.13 -24.44 17.10
N ARG A 117 -17.34 -24.95 16.86
CA ARG A 117 -18.17 -24.58 15.70
C ARG A 117 -18.57 -23.11 15.69
N ARG A 118 -18.86 -22.56 16.87
CA ARG A 118 -19.10 -21.11 17.03
C ARG A 118 -17.92 -20.27 16.55
N ARG A 119 -16.68 -20.67 16.85
CA ARG A 119 -15.48 -19.92 16.40
C ARG A 119 -15.35 -19.92 14.88
N PHE A 120 -15.58 -21.04 14.21
CA PHE A 120 -15.55 -21.12 12.74
C PHE A 120 -16.65 -20.26 12.11
N LEU A 121 -17.87 -20.26 12.67
CA LEU A 121 -18.96 -19.40 12.19
C LEU A 121 -18.64 -17.91 12.36
N GLN A 122 -17.97 -17.52 13.45
CA GLN A 122 -17.46 -16.15 13.63
C GLN A 122 -16.41 -15.80 12.59
N GLY A 123 -15.52 -16.74 12.25
CA GLY A 123 -14.58 -16.64 11.14
C GLY A 123 -15.28 -16.36 9.82
N CYS A 124 -16.33 -17.13 9.49
CA CYS A 124 -17.14 -16.98 8.28
C CYS A 124 -17.74 -15.57 8.15
N LEU A 125 -18.35 -15.05 9.21
CA LEU A 125 -18.96 -13.71 9.21
C LEU A 125 -17.90 -12.62 8.98
N SER A 126 -16.78 -12.69 9.71
CA SER A 126 -15.69 -11.72 9.55
C SER A 126 -15.07 -11.78 8.15
N THR A 127 -14.99 -12.97 7.56
CA THR A 127 -14.47 -13.20 6.22
C THR A 127 -15.41 -12.63 5.16
N ALA A 128 -16.70 -12.93 5.22
CA ALA A 128 -17.70 -12.32 4.31
C ALA A 128 -17.64 -10.78 4.37
N ALA A 129 -17.50 -10.22 5.57
CA ALA A 129 -17.35 -8.77 5.76
C ALA A 129 -16.03 -8.21 5.19
N THR A 130 -14.93 -8.94 5.31
CA THR A 130 -13.60 -8.57 4.77
C THR A 130 -13.63 -8.47 3.24
N TYR A 131 -14.31 -9.41 2.57
CA TYR A 131 -14.39 -9.48 1.11
C TYR A 131 -15.54 -8.68 0.50
N GLY A 132 -16.44 -8.13 1.33
CA GLY A 132 -17.48 -7.21 0.87
C GLY A 132 -18.78 -7.87 0.43
N HIS A 133 -19.03 -9.12 0.83
CA HIS A 133 -20.24 -9.86 0.45
C HIS A 133 -21.40 -9.52 1.40
N ASP A 134 -21.98 -8.33 1.24
CA ASP A 134 -23.09 -7.78 2.03
C ASP A 134 -24.31 -8.71 2.08
N ASN A 135 -24.64 -9.37 0.99
CA ASN A 135 -25.73 -10.35 0.91
C ASN A 135 -25.53 -11.58 1.84
N ILE A 136 -24.30 -12.09 1.94
CA ILE A 136 -23.93 -13.20 2.83
C ILE A 136 -23.90 -12.72 4.28
N VAL A 137 -23.33 -11.54 4.53
CA VAL A 137 -23.34 -10.92 5.87
C VAL A 137 -24.77 -10.73 6.36
N GLY A 138 -25.68 -10.26 5.50
CA GLY A 138 -27.10 -10.11 5.82
C GLY A 138 -27.77 -11.44 6.15
N ASP A 139 -27.59 -12.46 5.30
CA ASP A 139 -28.14 -13.80 5.53
C ASP A 139 -27.61 -14.43 6.82
N TYR A 140 -26.34 -14.17 7.19
CA TYR A 140 -25.75 -14.62 8.45
C TYR A 140 -26.31 -13.87 9.66
N LEU A 141 -26.49 -12.55 9.60
CA LEU A 141 -27.09 -11.78 10.70
C LEU A 141 -28.55 -12.16 10.95
N ASP A 142 -29.29 -12.53 9.89
CA ASP A 142 -30.67 -13.01 9.99
C ASP A 142 -30.76 -14.47 10.48
N TRP A 143 -29.63 -15.17 10.59
CA TRP A 143 -29.57 -16.53 11.09
C TRP A 143 -29.74 -16.58 12.61
N THR A 144 -31.00 -16.58 13.08
CA THR A 144 -31.33 -16.48 14.52
C THR A 144 -31.00 -17.73 15.34
N PHE A 145 -30.75 -18.88 14.70
CA PHE A 145 -30.44 -20.13 15.39
C PHE A 145 -29.16 -20.01 16.22
N TYR A 146 -28.16 -19.30 15.69
CA TYR A 146 -26.95 -18.90 16.40
C TYR A 146 -27.06 -17.44 16.85
N ARG A 147 -27.21 -17.18 18.16
CA ARG A 147 -27.09 -15.81 18.69
C ARG A 147 -25.65 -15.34 18.52
N TRP A 148 -25.39 -14.48 17.55
CA TRP A 148 -24.10 -13.83 17.38
C TRP A 148 -23.73 -13.04 18.64
N GLY A 149 -22.54 -13.32 19.18
CA GLY A 149 -22.00 -12.52 20.28
C GLY A 149 -21.71 -11.10 19.80
N PRO A 150 -21.91 -10.06 20.64
CA PRO A 150 -21.64 -8.67 20.27
C PRO A 150 -20.26 -8.50 19.63
N ARG A 151 -19.24 -9.13 20.23
CA ARG A 151 -17.85 -9.09 19.75
C ARG A 151 -17.66 -9.60 18.31
N ALA A 152 -18.44 -10.60 17.87
CA ALA A 152 -18.32 -11.13 16.50
C ALA A 152 -18.84 -10.12 15.47
N ILE A 153 -19.95 -9.46 15.81
CA ILE A 153 -20.55 -8.41 14.98
C ILE A 153 -19.64 -7.18 14.93
N GLU A 154 -19.01 -6.82 16.05
CA GLU A 154 -18.01 -5.74 16.10
C GLU A 154 -16.79 -6.05 15.24
N ILE A 155 -16.26 -7.28 15.32
CA ILE A 155 -15.14 -7.72 14.46
C ILE A 155 -15.52 -7.62 12.99
N ALA A 156 -16.74 -8.00 12.61
CA ALA A 156 -17.22 -7.87 11.24
C ALA A 156 -17.23 -6.40 10.77
N LEU A 157 -17.71 -5.47 11.63
CA LEU A 157 -17.68 -4.04 11.35
C LEU A 157 -16.26 -3.53 11.16
N PHE A 158 -15.34 -3.92 12.05
CA PHE A 158 -13.93 -3.55 11.98
C PHE A 158 -13.28 -4.02 10.67
N ARG A 159 -13.51 -5.28 10.28
CA ARG A 159 -12.98 -5.85 9.03
C ARG A 159 -13.57 -5.18 7.79
N ALA A 160 -14.87 -4.90 7.79
CA ALA A 160 -15.53 -4.18 6.71
C ALA A 160 -14.98 -2.76 6.56
N ALA A 161 -14.82 -2.04 7.68
CA ALA A 161 -14.22 -0.71 7.71
C ALA A 161 -12.77 -0.73 7.20
N GLU A 162 -11.94 -1.63 7.72
CA GLU A 162 -10.53 -1.81 7.33
C GLU A 162 -10.35 -2.16 5.84
N ARG A 163 -11.31 -2.86 5.23
CA ARG A 163 -11.27 -3.23 3.80
C ARG A 163 -12.08 -2.30 2.90
N TRP A 164 -12.58 -1.19 3.45
CA TRP A 164 -13.39 -0.18 2.74
C TRP A 164 -14.64 -0.78 2.09
N GLN A 165 -15.30 -1.71 2.77
CA GLN A 165 -16.51 -2.36 2.28
C GLN A 165 -17.74 -1.55 2.68
N ALA A 166 -17.95 -0.41 2.02
CA ALA A 166 -18.99 0.56 2.38
C ALA A 166 -20.40 -0.05 2.51
N ASN A 167 -20.79 -0.94 1.60
CA ASN A 167 -22.10 -1.60 1.63
C ASN A 167 -22.27 -2.48 2.88
N VAL A 168 -21.20 -3.19 3.27
CA VAL A 168 -21.22 -4.04 4.48
C VAL A 168 -21.28 -3.16 5.74
N VAL A 169 -20.54 -2.05 5.77
CA VAL A 169 -20.60 -1.07 6.86
C VAL A 169 -22.02 -0.51 7.01
N ASP A 170 -22.63 -0.08 5.90
CA ASP A 170 -24.01 0.45 5.87
C ASP A 170 -25.03 -0.59 6.38
N LEU A 171 -24.92 -1.84 5.89
CA LEU A 171 -25.76 -2.95 6.34
C LEU A 171 -25.64 -3.22 7.84
N LEU A 172 -24.41 -3.24 8.35
CA LEU A 172 -24.12 -3.50 9.76
C LEU A 172 -24.68 -2.39 10.67
N LEU A 173 -24.44 -1.13 10.32
CA LEU A 173 -24.95 0.04 11.02
C LEU A 173 -26.50 0.11 10.99
N GLY A 174 -27.11 -0.36 9.90
CA GLY A 174 -28.58 -0.42 9.78
C GLY A 174 -29.24 -1.53 10.60
N LYS A 175 -28.55 -2.66 10.84
CA LYS A 175 -29.09 -3.81 11.60
C LYS A 175 -28.74 -3.79 13.08
N VAL A 176 -27.66 -3.12 13.48
CA VAL A 176 -27.11 -3.21 14.84
C VAL A 176 -26.77 -1.81 15.37
N VAL A 177 -27.17 -1.55 16.62
CA VAL A 177 -26.78 -0.34 17.34
C VAL A 177 -25.43 -0.59 18.02
N TYR A 178 -24.44 0.22 17.66
CA TYR A 178 -23.08 0.12 18.20
C TYR A 178 -22.82 1.19 19.26
N GLY A 179 -21.96 0.86 20.23
CA GLY A 179 -21.47 1.83 21.20
C GLY A 179 -20.46 2.78 20.57
N LYS A 180 -20.32 3.98 21.16
CA LYS A 180 -19.40 5.05 20.70
C LYS A 180 -17.97 4.56 20.48
N VAL A 181 -17.40 3.83 21.45
CA VAL A 181 -16.01 3.30 21.38
C VAL A 181 -15.82 2.37 20.17
N THR A 182 -16.83 1.56 19.85
CA THR A 182 -16.79 0.64 18.72
C THR A 182 -16.85 1.41 17.40
N LEU A 183 -17.74 2.41 17.29
CA LEU A 183 -17.83 3.23 16.09
C LEU A 183 -16.54 4.05 15.85
N GLU A 184 -15.96 4.62 16.89
CA GLU A 184 -14.67 5.33 16.81
C GLU A 184 -13.55 4.41 16.31
N LYS A 185 -13.44 3.20 16.86
CA LYS A 185 -12.44 2.22 16.40
C LYS A 185 -12.67 1.81 14.95
N ALA A 186 -13.92 1.60 14.53
CA ALA A 186 -14.24 1.30 13.14
C ALA A 186 -13.87 2.47 12.22
N LEU A 187 -14.11 3.71 12.64
CA LEU A 187 -13.71 4.91 11.91
C LEU A 187 -12.19 4.96 11.75
N THR A 188 -11.41 4.74 12.81
CA THR A 188 -9.93 4.67 12.77
C THR A 188 -9.43 3.61 11.78
N MET A 189 -10.14 2.49 11.67
CA MET A 189 -9.81 1.43 10.71
C MET A 189 -10.22 1.78 9.27
N ALA A 190 -11.34 2.47 9.08
CA ALA A 190 -11.79 2.95 7.75
C ALA A 190 -10.87 4.03 7.17
N VAL A 191 -10.36 4.93 8.02
CA VAL A 191 -9.41 5.98 7.60
C VAL A 191 -8.01 5.44 7.37
N SER A 192 -7.70 4.25 7.91
CA SER A 192 -6.43 3.56 7.68
C SER A 192 -6.35 2.95 6.28
N CYS A 193 -5.13 2.75 5.78
CA CYS A 193 -4.88 2.04 4.52
C CYS A 193 -5.41 0.60 4.57
N LYS A 194 -6.11 0.18 3.50
CA LYS A 194 -6.63 -1.18 3.33
C LYS A 194 -5.50 -2.25 3.31
N PRO A 195 -5.35 -3.11 4.33
CA PRO A 195 -4.29 -4.14 4.36
C PRO A 195 -4.53 -5.17 3.25
N MET A 196 -3.49 -5.51 2.46
CA MET A 196 -3.57 -6.45 1.33
C MET A 196 -3.41 -7.90 1.80
N MET A 197 -4.03 -8.85 1.10
CA MET A 197 -3.81 -10.28 1.35
C MET A 197 -2.56 -10.80 0.63
N ILE A 198 -1.93 -11.86 1.14
CA ILE A 198 -0.68 -12.45 0.63
C ILE A 198 -0.75 -12.78 -0.89
N GLU A 199 -1.92 -13.14 -1.41
CA GLU A 199 -2.11 -13.38 -2.86
C GLU A 199 -2.21 -12.08 -3.68
N GLU A 200 -2.71 -10.98 -3.10
CA GLU A 200 -2.80 -9.65 -3.71
C GLU A 200 -1.44 -8.92 -3.73
N GLU A 201 -0.48 -9.33 -2.89
CA GLU A 201 0.88 -8.77 -2.84
C GLU A 201 1.68 -9.05 -4.12
N ARG A 202 1.37 -10.13 -4.84
CA ARG A 202 2.10 -10.52 -6.07
C ARG A 202 1.74 -9.69 -7.30
N SER A 203 0.60 -8.99 -7.28
CA SER A 203 0.04 -8.32 -8.48
C SER A 203 0.21 -6.81 -8.51
N GLY A 204 0.84 -6.19 -7.50
CA GLY A 204 1.12 -4.74 -7.53
C GLY A 204 -0.13 -3.88 -7.71
N VAL A 205 -1.21 -4.20 -6.98
CA VAL A 205 -2.52 -3.53 -7.13
C VAL A 205 -2.42 -2.06 -6.72
N ARG A 206 -2.80 -1.16 -7.64
CA ARG A 206 -3.03 0.27 -7.37
C ARG A 206 -4.47 0.44 -6.91
N TYR A 207 -4.71 1.21 -5.85
CA TYR A 207 -6.08 1.65 -5.53
C TYR A 207 -6.55 2.58 -6.63
N GLU A 208 -7.69 2.25 -7.24
CA GLU A 208 -8.30 3.08 -8.26
C GLU A 208 -9.21 4.13 -7.61
N GLU A 209 -9.65 5.14 -8.37
CA GLU A 209 -10.59 6.16 -7.89
C GLU A 209 -11.83 5.54 -7.21
N ALA A 210 -12.29 4.40 -7.72
CA ALA A 210 -13.40 3.63 -7.16
C ALA A 210 -13.13 3.07 -5.75
N ASP A 211 -11.88 2.79 -5.38
CA ASP A 211 -11.55 2.32 -4.02
C ASP A 211 -11.59 3.45 -3.00
N TYR A 212 -11.16 4.64 -3.39
CA TYR A 212 -11.25 5.84 -2.56
C TYR A 212 -12.70 6.31 -2.39
N ASP A 213 -13.56 6.14 -3.39
CA ASP A 213 -15.01 6.35 -3.26
C ASP A 213 -15.62 5.40 -2.22
N LYS A 214 -15.23 4.12 -2.24
CA LYS A 214 -15.68 3.16 -1.20
C LYS A 214 -15.17 3.54 0.19
N GLN A 215 -13.92 3.97 0.31
CA GLN A 215 -13.38 4.47 1.59
C GLN A 215 -14.18 5.68 2.08
N TYR A 216 -14.39 6.67 1.21
CA TYR A 216 -15.17 7.87 1.49
C TYR A 216 -16.57 7.51 1.99
N ARG A 217 -17.30 6.64 1.28
CA ARG A 217 -18.63 6.20 1.69
C ARG A 217 -18.60 5.50 3.05
N ALA A 218 -17.65 4.61 3.30
CA ALA A 218 -17.53 3.93 4.59
C ALA A 218 -17.30 4.92 5.74
N VAL A 219 -16.42 5.91 5.54
CA VAL A 219 -16.14 6.98 6.51
C VAL A 219 -17.40 7.82 6.78
N VAL A 220 -18.08 8.29 5.74
CA VAL A 220 -19.31 9.10 5.88
C VAL A 220 -20.39 8.33 6.64
N ARG A 221 -20.60 7.04 6.34
CA ARG A 221 -21.59 6.21 7.05
C ARG A 221 -21.26 6.05 8.54
N LEU A 222 -19.99 5.87 8.88
CA LEU A 222 -19.55 5.77 10.27
C LEU A 222 -19.72 7.10 11.01
N LEU A 223 -19.55 8.24 10.33
CA LEU A 223 -19.81 9.57 10.87
C LEU A 223 -21.31 9.81 11.11
N ASP A 224 -22.15 9.50 10.12
CA ASP A 224 -23.61 9.64 10.18
C ASP A 224 -24.27 8.80 11.29
N ALA A 225 -23.68 7.64 11.63
CA ALA A 225 -24.19 6.73 12.66
C ALA A 225 -24.06 7.25 14.10
N GLY A 226 -23.80 8.54 14.30
CA GLY A 226 -23.72 9.16 15.62
C GLY A 226 -22.32 9.11 16.24
N CYS A 227 -21.28 8.92 15.41
CA CYS A 227 -19.94 9.31 15.81
C CYS A 227 -19.94 10.83 16.05
N GLU A 228 -20.08 11.25 17.30
CA GLU A 228 -19.82 12.64 17.65
C GLU A 228 -18.34 12.95 17.37
N VAL A 229 -18.12 13.70 16.30
CA VAL A 229 -16.84 14.33 15.90
C VAL A 229 -16.29 15.29 16.97
N ASN A 230 -16.98 15.45 18.11
CA ASN A 230 -16.53 16.28 19.22
C ASN A 230 -15.27 15.77 19.94
N ARG A 231 -14.59 14.74 19.40
CA ARG A 231 -13.17 14.47 19.65
C ARG A 231 -12.57 13.61 18.54
N LEU A 232 -12.31 14.19 17.37
CA LEU A 232 -11.25 13.67 16.51
C LEU A 232 -9.84 13.95 17.09
N GLU A 233 -9.67 13.78 18.41
CA GLU A 233 -8.35 13.75 19.04
C GLU A 233 -7.44 12.75 18.30
N GLN A 234 -7.99 11.68 17.70
CA GLN A 234 -7.25 10.68 16.92
C GLN A 234 -6.78 11.13 15.51
N VAL A 235 -7.49 12.00 14.79
CA VAL A 235 -7.02 12.52 13.48
C VAL A 235 -5.94 13.58 13.67
N THR A 236 -5.83 14.10 14.90
CA THR A 236 -4.74 14.92 15.40
C THR A 236 -3.78 14.16 16.32
N CYS A 237 -3.99 12.87 16.59
CA CYS A 237 -3.07 12.08 17.42
C CYS A 237 -1.81 11.88 16.60
N ALA A 238 -0.77 12.60 17.01
CA ALA A 238 0.57 12.38 16.55
C ALA A 238 1.05 10.96 16.92
N ASP A 239 1.76 10.33 16.00
CA ASP A 239 2.61 9.18 16.32
C ASP A 239 3.89 9.61 17.08
N GLU A 240 4.82 8.68 17.28
CA GLU A 240 6.10 8.94 17.97
C GLU A 240 6.95 10.04 17.30
N GLU A 241 6.69 10.35 16.03
CA GLU A 241 7.42 11.34 15.24
C GLU A 241 6.62 12.65 15.11
N GLY A 242 5.44 12.76 15.73
CA GLY A 242 4.58 13.94 15.65
C GLY A 242 3.58 13.92 14.49
N GLU A 243 3.53 12.82 13.73
CA GLU A 243 2.79 12.76 12.46
C GLU A 243 1.34 12.40 12.73
N THR A 244 0.43 13.25 12.29
CA THR A 244 -1.02 13.02 12.44
C THR A 244 -1.58 12.30 11.22
N PRO A 245 -2.73 11.62 11.31
CA PRO A 245 -3.44 11.09 10.14
C PRO A 245 -3.67 12.12 9.03
N LEU A 246 -3.78 13.41 9.37
CA LEU A 246 -3.90 14.49 8.38
C LEU A 246 -2.62 14.67 7.54
N HIS A 247 -1.43 14.47 8.11
CA HIS A 247 -0.16 14.47 7.36
C HIS A 247 -0.15 13.35 6.32
N TRP A 248 -0.51 12.13 6.75
CA TRP A 248 -0.57 10.98 5.86
C TRP A 248 -1.65 11.10 4.78
N ALA A 249 -2.80 11.68 5.12
CA ALA A 249 -3.87 11.97 4.16
C ALA A 249 -3.43 13.00 3.11
N ALA A 250 -2.68 14.04 3.52
CA ALA A 250 -2.15 15.04 2.60
C ALA A 250 -1.23 14.40 1.53
N MET A 251 -0.49 13.37 1.90
CA MET A 251 0.41 12.63 1.00
C MET A 251 -0.29 11.61 0.11
N ASN A 252 -1.24 10.84 0.66
CA ASN A 252 -1.69 9.59 0.03
C ASN A 252 -3.15 9.60 -0.46
N CYS A 253 -3.98 10.55 -0.02
CA CYS A 253 -5.41 10.60 -0.33
C CYS A 253 -5.71 11.63 -1.41
N ASN A 254 -6.89 11.50 -2.05
CA ASN A 254 -7.42 12.58 -2.88
C ASN A 254 -7.75 13.82 -2.02
N THR A 255 -7.90 14.96 -2.67
CA THR A 255 -8.14 16.24 -1.99
C THR A 255 -9.50 16.28 -1.28
N ASP A 256 -10.51 15.54 -1.75
CA ASP A 256 -11.84 15.52 -1.12
C ASP A 256 -11.84 14.78 0.23
N ILE A 257 -11.15 13.64 0.33
CA ILE A 257 -10.95 12.92 1.59
C ILE A 257 -10.11 13.78 2.55
N PHE A 258 -9.06 14.42 2.04
CA PHE A 258 -8.25 15.35 2.85
C PHE A 258 -9.11 16.49 3.42
N ARG A 259 -9.95 17.14 2.59
CA ARG A 259 -10.87 18.21 3.01
C ARG A 259 -11.92 17.70 4.00
N LEU A 260 -12.44 16.49 3.80
CA LEU A 260 -13.36 15.86 4.74
C LEU A 260 -12.68 15.73 6.12
N TYR A 261 -11.50 15.13 6.20
CA TYR A 261 -10.77 14.98 7.46
C TYR A 261 -10.51 16.32 8.13
N LEU A 262 -10.08 17.31 7.35
CA LEU A 262 -9.88 18.66 7.85
C LEU A 262 -11.18 19.25 8.43
N SER A 263 -12.31 19.16 7.70
CA SER A 263 -13.60 19.73 8.13
C SER A 263 -14.18 19.12 9.40
N HIS A 264 -13.69 17.95 9.78
CA HIS A 264 -14.08 17.28 11.02
C HIS A 264 -13.09 17.54 12.17
N CYS A 265 -11.94 18.16 11.94
CA CYS A 265 -11.06 18.59 13.03
C CYS A 265 -11.79 19.59 13.94
N ALA A 266 -11.60 19.48 15.27
CA ALA A 266 -12.23 20.38 16.23
C ALA A 266 -11.84 21.85 16.02
N ASP A 267 -10.64 22.08 15.50
CA ASP A 267 -10.16 23.37 15.01
C ASP A 267 -9.42 23.15 13.67
N GLU A 268 -10.07 23.51 12.56
CA GLU A 268 -9.49 23.45 11.21
C GLU A 268 -8.19 24.25 11.09
N ASN A 269 -8.12 25.42 11.73
CA ASN A 269 -6.96 26.30 11.60
C ASN A 269 -5.77 25.73 12.38
N ALA A 270 -6.02 25.19 13.58
CA ALA A 270 -4.99 24.49 14.34
C ALA A 270 -4.47 23.27 13.56
N ALA A 271 -5.38 22.48 12.94
CA ALA A 271 -5.01 21.33 12.12
C ALA A 271 -4.19 21.73 10.87
N LEU A 272 -4.57 22.80 10.17
CA LEU A 272 -3.80 23.34 9.03
C LEU A 272 -2.39 23.81 9.43
N SER A 273 -2.24 24.33 10.65
CA SER A 273 -0.96 24.77 11.20
C SER A 273 -0.11 23.65 11.81
N SER A 274 -0.61 22.41 11.80
CA SER A 274 0.09 21.28 12.45
C SER A 274 1.43 20.98 11.78
N GLN A 275 2.41 20.62 12.62
CA GLN A 275 3.74 20.18 12.22
C GLN A 275 4.11 18.94 13.03
N ASN A 276 4.89 18.04 12.43
CA ASN A 276 5.49 16.93 13.17
C ASN A 276 6.67 17.40 14.05
N LEU A 277 7.29 16.50 14.81
CA LEU A 277 8.39 16.84 15.74
C LEU A 277 9.64 17.36 15.02
N HIS A 278 9.70 17.22 13.69
CA HIS A 278 10.78 17.67 12.83
C HIS A 278 10.43 18.95 12.06
N GLY A 279 9.29 19.59 12.36
CA GLY A 279 8.85 20.83 11.70
C GLY A 279 8.29 20.63 10.29
N GLU A 280 8.02 19.40 9.86
CA GLU A 280 7.38 19.14 8.57
C GLU A 280 5.87 19.40 8.67
N THR A 281 5.35 20.15 7.71
CA THR A 281 3.94 20.56 7.63
C THR A 281 3.13 19.65 6.70
N LEU A 282 1.80 19.79 6.67
CA LEU A 282 0.94 19.15 5.68
C LEU A 282 1.38 19.40 4.23
N LEU A 283 1.96 20.58 3.94
CA LEU A 283 2.45 20.94 2.62
C LEU A 283 3.69 20.12 2.22
N HIS A 284 4.55 19.76 3.18
CA HIS A 284 5.67 18.85 2.92
C HIS A 284 5.18 17.46 2.50
N TYR A 285 4.15 16.96 3.18
CA TYR A 285 3.57 15.64 2.89
C TYR A 285 2.83 15.63 1.55
N ALA A 286 2.02 16.65 1.26
CA ALA A 286 1.35 16.79 -0.04
C ALA A 286 2.34 16.88 -1.20
N ALA A 287 3.43 17.64 -1.01
CA ALA A 287 4.51 17.72 -1.98
C ALA A 287 5.23 16.37 -2.15
N ALA A 288 5.62 15.72 -1.05
CA ALA A 288 6.26 14.41 -1.09
C ALA A 288 5.39 13.35 -1.80
N GLY A 289 4.05 13.44 -1.69
CA GLY A 289 3.11 12.59 -2.41
C GLY A 289 2.73 13.02 -3.83
N GLY A 290 3.18 14.20 -4.31
CA GLY A 290 2.82 14.74 -5.62
C GLY A 290 1.35 15.17 -5.76
N GLN A 291 0.64 15.43 -4.65
CA GLN A 291 -0.80 15.71 -4.62
C GLN A 291 -1.12 17.16 -5.02
N SER A 292 -1.03 17.48 -6.31
CA SER A 292 -1.15 18.86 -6.84
C SER A 292 -2.41 19.59 -6.35
N ALA A 293 -3.59 18.95 -6.40
CA ALA A 293 -4.84 19.57 -5.93
C ALA A 293 -4.85 19.84 -4.41
N THR A 294 -4.18 18.99 -3.63
CA THR A 294 -4.02 19.19 -2.18
C THR A 294 -3.02 20.30 -1.90
N ILE A 295 -1.93 20.40 -2.68
CA ILE A 295 -0.96 21.51 -2.62
C ILE A 295 -1.67 22.84 -2.90
N GLU A 296 -2.43 22.95 -4.00
CA GLU A 296 -3.21 24.16 -4.33
C GLU A 296 -4.16 24.54 -3.19
N PHE A 297 -4.88 23.56 -2.65
CA PHE A 297 -5.78 23.79 -1.53
C PHE A 297 -5.03 24.34 -0.30
N LEU A 298 -3.92 23.71 0.10
CA LEU A 298 -3.13 24.14 1.25
C LEU A 298 -2.54 25.54 1.07
N LEU A 299 -2.02 25.85 -0.12
CA LEU A 299 -1.51 27.19 -0.46
C LEU A 299 -2.65 28.23 -0.44
N SER A 300 -3.84 27.87 -0.92
CA SER A 300 -5.02 28.76 -0.84
C SER A 300 -5.49 29.04 0.60
N ARG A 301 -5.13 28.16 1.54
CA ARG A 301 -5.35 28.33 2.99
C ARG A 301 -4.22 29.11 3.68
N GLY A 302 -3.23 29.58 2.94
CA GLY A 302 -2.16 30.45 3.45
C GLY A 302 -0.99 29.72 4.11
N LEU A 303 -0.81 28.42 3.84
CA LEU A 303 0.39 27.72 4.31
C LEU A 303 1.63 28.30 3.64
N ASP A 304 2.71 28.43 4.41
CA ASP A 304 3.99 28.93 3.92
C ASP A 304 4.61 27.94 2.91
N VAL A 305 4.74 28.39 1.66
CA VAL A 305 5.34 27.62 0.57
C VAL A 305 6.81 27.29 0.83
N ASN A 306 7.49 28.11 1.64
CA ASN A 306 8.89 27.98 2.03
C ASN A 306 9.05 27.45 3.47
N ALA A 307 8.01 26.86 4.04
CA ALA A 307 8.08 26.21 5.35
C ALA A 307 9.30 25.28 5.39
N ASN A 308 10.10 25.38 6.46
CA ASN A 308 11.38 24.69 6.54
C ASN A 308 11.37 23.70 7.69
N SER A 309 11.67 22.43 7.40
CA SER A 309 11.86 21.41 8.43
C SER A 309 13.15 21.65 9.23
N GLY A 310 13.30 20.96 10.36
CA GLY A 310 14.48 21.00 11.22
C GLY A 310 15.79 20.58 10.53
N ASN A 311 15.71 19.88 9.38
CA ASN A 311 16.87 19.52 8.56
C ASN A 311 16.93 20.25 7.22
N GLY A 312 16.22 21.37 7.06
CA GLY A 312 16.36 22.23 5.88
C GLY A 312 15.58 21.77 4.64
N TRP A 313 14.64 20.83 4.82
CA TRP A 313 13.78 20.39 3.72
C TRP A 313 12.60 21.34 3.60
N THR A 314 12.33 21.78 2.37
CA THR A 314 11.14 22.56 2.03
C THR A 314 10.15 21.70 1.25
N PRO A 315 8.87 22.10 1.15
CA PRO A 315 7.93 21.41 0.28
C PRO A 315 8.44 21.23 -1.15
N LEU A 316 9.17 22.20 -1.70
CA LEU A 316 9.74 22.11 -3.05
C LEU A 316 10.79 20.99 -3.16
N VAL A 317 11.67 20.85 -2.17
CA VAL A 317 12.64 19.74 -2.13
C VAL A 317 11.91 18.42 -1.97
N CYS A 318 10.91 18.34 -1.09
CA CYS A 318 10.08 17.14 -0.90
C CYS A 318 9.33 16.73 -2.19
N ALA A 319 8.85 17.70 -2.99
CA ALA A 319 8.18 17.44 -4.25
C ALA A 319 9.05 16.64 -5.22
N LEU A 320 10.33 16.98 -5.31
CA LEU A 320 11.28 16.35 -6.23
C LEU A 320 12.03 15.18 -5.60
N ALA A 321 12.01 15.01 -4.29
CA ALA A 321 12.63 13.88 -3.64
C ALA A 321 12.02 12.56 -4.13
N PRO A 322 12.80 11.59 -4.63
CA PRO A 322 12.27 10.35 -5.16
C PRO A 322 11.69 9.50 -4.04
N THR A 323 10.36 9.40 -3.99
CA THR A 323 9.64 8.52 -3.06
C THR A 323 9.34 7.21 -3.78
N GLN A 324 10.28 6.26 -3.81
CA GLN A 324 10.02 4.93 -4.39
C GLN A 324 9.40 3.96 -3.38
N LEU A 325 9.02 2.77 -3.86
CA LEU A 325 8.25 1.78 -3.11
C LEU A 325 9.15 0.99 -2.15
N GLY A 326 8.77 0.96 -0.87
CA GLY A 326 9.35 0.00 0.06
C GLY A 326 9.18 0.35 1.53
N ASP A 327 8.24 -0.37 2.12
CA ASP A 327 8.42 -1.00 3.41
C ASP A 327 7.63 -2.32 3.37
N PRO A 328 8.29 -3.50 3.33
CA PRO A 328 7.66 -4.81 3.37
C PRO A 328 7.10 -5.15 4.76
N LEU A 329 7.46 -4.36 5.79
CA LEU A 329 7.03 -4.56 7.19
C LEU A 329 5.86 -3.65 7.58
N GLY A 330 5.40 -2.77 6.68
CA GLY A 330 4.17 -1.99 6.85
C GLY A 330 4.22 -0.89 7.93
N ARG A 331 5.41 -0.42 8.31
CA ARG A 331 5.66 0.67 9.26
C ARG A 331 5.68 2.04 8.58
N PHE A 332 6.20 2.17 7.35
CA PHE A 332 6.21 3.42 6.58
C PHE A 332 5.19 3.38 5.44
N ARG A 333 4.14 4.19 5.57
CA ARG A 333 2.92 4.15 4.75
C ARG A 333 3.00 5.02 3.50
N THR A 334 3.93 4.73 2.59
CA THR A 334 3.90 5.28 1.21
C THR A 334 3.77 4.14 0.20
N ARG A 335 2.53 3.70 -0.06
CA ARG A 335 2.24 2.56 -0.97
C ARG A 335 2.04 2.95 -2.43
N ARG A 336 1.99 4.25 -2.76
CA ARG A 336 2.03 4.78 -4.14
C ARG A 336 3.29 5.63 -4.30
N SER A 337 4.18 5.23 -5.22
CA SER A 337 5.26 6.11 -5.68
C SER A 337 4.65 7.21 -6.55
N LYS A 338 4.95 8.47 -6.26
CA LYS A 338 4.67 9.54 -7.22
C LYS A 338 5.45 9.27 -8.51
N SER A 339 4.82 9.55 -9.64
CA SER A 339 5.47 9.57 -10.95
C SER A 339 6.36 10.81 -11.07
N GLU A 340 7.31 10.76 -12.01
CA GLU A 340 8.13 11.92 -12.36
C GLU A 340 7.29 13.13 -12.77
N ALA A 341 6.23 12.91 -13.58
CA ALA A 341 5.33 13.99 -13.99
C ALA A 341 4.60 14.63 -12.80
N GLU A 342 4.13 13.83 -11.83
CA GLU A 342 3.52 14.36 -10.61
C GLU A 342 4.52 15.15 -9.76
N ALA A 343 5.77 14.68 -9.65
CA ALA A 343 6.84 15.38 -8.96
C ALA A 343 7.16 16.73 -9.61
N VAL A 344 7.30 16.76 -10.94
CA VAL A 344 7.58 17.98 -11.72
C VAL A 344 6.40 18.95 -11.65
N ASN A 345 5.16 18.47 -11.77
CA ASN A 345 3.97 19.31 -11.67
C ASN A 345 3.82 19.92 -10.27
N ALA A 346 4.02 19.13 -9.22
CA ALA A 346 4.02 19.64 -7.85
C ALA A 346 5.12 20.69 -7.63
N ALA A 347 6.33 20.46 -8.16
CA ALA A 347 7.42 21.41 -8.06
C ALA A 347 7.14 22.72 -8.81
N ARG A 348 6.60 22.65 -10.04
CA ARG A 348 6.20 23.84 -10.81
C ARG A 348 5.11 24.63 -10.11
N LEU A 349 4.14 23.95 -9.52
CA LEU A 349 3.09 24.59 -8.73
C LEU A 349 3.67 25.32 -7.50
N LEU A 350 4.60 24.70 -6.78
CA LEU A 350 5.25 25.36 -5.65
C LEU A 350 6.10 26.55 -6.11
N LEU A 351 6.84 26.43 -7.21
CA LEU A 351 7.62 27.51 -7.81
C LEU A 351 6.75 28.69 -8.25
N SER A 352 5.58 28.43 -8.86
CA SER A 352 4.65 29.49 -9.27
C SER A 352 4.06 30.26 -8.08
N HIS A 353 4.03 29.63 -6.90
CA HIS A 353 3.64 30.25 -5.63
C HIS A 353 4.81 30.87 -4.85
N GLY A 354 6.02 30.94 -5.43
CA GLY A 354 7.17 31.62 -4.81
C GLY A 354 8.06 30.74 -3.93
N ALA A 355 8.06 29.43 -4.16
CA ALA A 355 9.02 28.54 -3.52
C ALA A 355 10.46 28.90 -3.92
N ASN A 356 11.37 28.92 -2.93
CA ASN A 356 12.78 29.23 -3.13
C ASN A 356 13.55 27.98 -3.58
N PRO A 357 14.13 27.96 -4.79
CA PRO A 357 14.84 26.80 -5.31
C PRO A 357 16.29 26.67 -4.80
N THR A 358 16.83 27.69 -4.12
CA THR A 358 18.24 27.75 -3.69
C THR A 358 18.55 27.06 -2.37
N ILE A 359 17.54 26.51 -1.69
CA ILE A 359 17.70 25.88 -0.38
C ILE A 359 18.58 24.63 -0.47
N ILE A 360 19.45 24.48 0.52
CA ILE A 360 20.33 23.32 0.71
C ILE A 360 19.94 22.65 2.02
N THR A 361 19.66 21.34 1.97
CA THR A 361 19.30 20.58 3.18
C THR A 361 20.53 20.37 4.08
N ALA A 362 20.31 19.93 5.32
CA ALA A 362 21.40 19.59 6.24
C ALA A 362 22.33 18.49 5.70
N GLU A 363 21.80 17.60 4.86
CA GLU A 363 22.55 16.56 4.17
C GLU A 363 23.25 17.06 2.89
N GLY A 364 23.10 18.34 2.54
CA GLY A 364 23.72 18.99 1.38
C GLY A 364 22.91 18.90 0.07
N TRP A 365 21.67 18.41 0.13
CA TRP A 365 20.85 18.22 -1.07
C TRP A 365 20.35 19.57 -1.60
N THR A 366 20.41 19.70 -2.92
CA THR A 366 19.82 20.82 -3.69
C THR A 366 18.75 20.25 -4.62
N LEU A 367 17.94 21.11 -5.26
CA LEU A 367 16.97 20.63 -6.24
C LEU A 367 17.62 19.84 -7.38
N PHE A 368 18.83 20.22 -7.83
CA PHE A 368 19.53 19.46 -8.86
C PHE A 368 19.94 18.05 -8.41
N HIS A 369 20.17 17.83 -7.11
CA HIS A 369 20.34 16.48 -6.58
C HIS A 369 19.06 15.66 -6.74
N CYS A 370 17.91 16.23 -6.32
CA CYS A 370 16.62 15.56 -6.42
C CYS A 370 16.20 15.29 -7.88
N VAL A 371 16.36 16.27 -8.76
CA VAL A 371 16.03 16.15 -10.19
C VAL A 371 16.95 15.16 -10.89
N GLY A 372 18.24 15.14 -10.53
CA GLY A 372 19.20 14.14 -11.00
C GLY A 372 18.89 12.71 -10.54
N SER A 373 17.97 12.52 -9.60
CA SER A 373 17.55 11.20 -9.15
C SER A 373 16.52 10.51 -10.04
N TYR A 374 15.96 11.18 -11.05
CA TYR A 374 15.01 10.56 -11.97
C TYR A 374 15.76 9.97 -13.19
N PRO A 375 15.83 8.63 -13.33
CA PRO A 375 16.50 7.99 -14.45
C PRO A 375 15.77 8.27 -15.76
N GLN A 376 16.50 8.31 -16.88
CA GLN A 376 15.87 8.38 -18.20
C GLN A 376 15.10 7.08 -18.51
N LYS A 377 13.87 7.21 -19.01
CA LYS A 377 13.08 6.08 -19.50
C LYS A 377 13.31 5.87 -21.01
N GLN A 378 13.43 4.61 -21.43
CA GLN A 378 13.68 4.22 -22.83
C GLN A 378 12.40 4.11 -23.69
N ASP A 379 11.22 3.90 -23.08
CA ASP A 379 9.99 3.61 -23.82
C ASP A 379 8.92 4.73 -23.72
N ASP A 380 8.59 5.28 -24.89
CA ASP A 380 7.31 5.72 -25.47
C ASP A 380 6.37 6.78 -24.82
N GLU A 381 6.10 7.82 -25.62
CA GLU A 381 4.84 8.57 -25.77
C GLU A 381 4.23 9.38 -24.61
N ALA A 382 4.99 9.79 -23.59
CA ALA A 382 4.51 10.76 -22.59
C ALA A 382 5.13 12.16 -22.75
N ASP A 383 4.30 13.18 -22.52
CA ASP A 383 4.55 14.62 -22.58
C ASP A 383 5.99 15.01 -22.16
N THR A 384 6.86 15.30 -23.13
CA THR A 384 8.28 15.65 -22.91
C THR A 384 8.43 16.90 -22.04
N SER A 385 7.38 17.72 -21.95
CA SER A 385 7.35 18.94 -21.14
C SER A 385 7.36 18.70 -19.63
N ALA A 386 7.00 17.50 -19.14
CA ALA A 386 6.91 17.19 -17.70
C ALA A 386 8.08 16.34 -17.17
N THR A 387 9.21 16.32 -17.89
CA THR A 387 10.40 15.57 -17.46
C THR A 387 11.28 16.36 -16.49
N ALA A 388 12.02 15.63 -15.66
CA ALA A 388 13.05 16.15 -14.77
C ALA A 388 14.09 16.98 -15.54
N ALA A 389 14.44 16.58 -16.76
CA ALA A 389 15.36 17.31 -17.62
C ALA A 389 14.83 18.70 -18.02
N VAL A 390 13.55 18.81 -18.37
CA VAL A 390 12.93 20.11 -18.70
C VAL A 390 12.88 21.01 -17.47
N LEU A 391 12.50 20.48 -16.30
CA LEU A 391 12.55 21.24 -15.06
C LEU A 391 13.98 21.68 -14.71
N ALA A 392 14.99 20.81 -14.90
CA ALA A 392 16.39 21.21 -14.72
C ALA A 392 16.77 22.38 -15.64
N GLN A 393 16.35 22.35 -16.90
CA GLN A 393 16.64 23.40 -17.88
C GLN A 393 15.97 24.73 -17.49
N GLU A 394 14.73 24.66 -16.99
CA GLU A 394 14.04 25.81 -16.41
C GLU A 394 14.84 26.36 -15.23
N LEU A 395 15.27 25.52 -14.30
CA LEU A 395 16.03 25.94 -13.11
C LEU A 395 17.38 26.58 -13.43
N VAL A 396 18.13 26.08 -14.43
CA VAL A 396 19.40 26.68 -14.89
C VAL A 396 19.19 28.07 -15.49
N SER A 397 18.01 28.32 -16.08
CA SER A 397 17.71 29.58 -16.75
C SER A 397 17.17 30.66 -15.81
N ARG A 398 17.01 30.36 -14.52
CA ARG A 398 16.49 31.31 -13.53
C ARG A 398 17.59 32.16 -12.91
N ASP A 399 17.24 33.39 -12.53
CA ASP A 399 18.15 34.30 -11.82
C ASP A 399 18.54 33.76 -10.42
N ASP A 400 17.65 32.99 -9.79
CA ASP A 400 17.85 32.31 -8.49
C ASP A 400 18.30 30.85 -8.67
N MET A 401 19.23 30.60 -9.59
CA MET A 401 19.71 29.25 -9.91
C MET A 401 20.25 28.51 -8.66
N PRO A 402 19.80 27.27 -8.39
CA PRO A 402 20.37 26.46 -7.31
C PRO A 402 21.85 26.16 -7.57
N PRO A 403 22.67 26.02 -6.51
CA PRO A 403 24.09 25.74 -6.68
C PRO A 403 24.34 24.37 -7.34
N LEU A 404 25.16 24.38 -8.39
CA LEU A 404 25.48 23.20 -9.21
C LEU A 404 26.63 22.35 -8.65
N ASP A 405 27.45 22.92 -7.75
CA ASP A 405 28.64 22.27 -7.17
C ASP A 405 28.46 21.88 -5.69
N SER A 406 27.26 22.10 -5.13
CA SER A 406 26.94 21.67 -3.76
C SER A 406 27.18 20.18 -3.60
N ARG A 407 27.61 19.78 -2.41
CA ARG A 407 27.98 18.40 -2.14
C ARG A 407 27.06 17.80 -1.10
N ALA A 408 26.40 16.70 -1.48
CA ALA A 408 25.42 16.01 -0.67
C ALA A 408 25.92 14.64 -0.19
N GLN A 409 25.36 14.19 0.92
CA GLN A 409 25.46 12.82 1.43
C GLN A 409 24.22 12.03 1.02
N GLY A 410 24.38 10.75 0.68
CA GLY A 410 23.25 9.88 0.38
C GLY A 410 23.62 8.40 0.26
N PHE A 411 22.73 7.61 -0.34
CA PHE A 411 22.76 6.15 -0.24
C PHE A 411 23.19 5.47 -1.54
N HIS A 412 23.84 4.31 -1.42
CA HIS A 412 24.07 3.40 -2.53
C HIS A 412 22.87 2.43 -2.70
N TRP A 413 22.09 2.60 -3.77
CA TRP A 413 20.88 1.82 -4.09
C TRP A 413 21.05 0.28 -4.05
N PRO A 414 22.19 -0.29 -4.47
CA PRO A 414 22.44 -1.74 -4.38
C PRO A 414 23.13 -2.19 -3.09
N GLY A 415 23.42 -1.31 -2.12
CA GLY A 415 23.94 -1.77 -0.82
C GLY A 415 22.82 -2.28 0.09
N LEU A 416 21.65 -1.63 0.00
CA LEU A 416 20.53 -1.81 0.92
C LEU A 416 19.92 -3.22 0.88
N TRP A 417 20.04 -3.96 -0.22
CA TRP A 417 19.48 -5.32 -0.35
C TRP A 417 20.28 -6.40 0.37
N HIS A 418 21.56 -6.14 0.66
CA HIS A 418 22.46 -7.13 1.26
C HIS A 418 22.32 -7.28 2.78
N ILE A 419 21.51 -6.45 3.42
CA ILE A 419 21.36 -6.48 4.88
C ILE A 419 20.40 -7.62 5.26
N LEU A 420 20.95 -8.75 5.70
CA LEU A 420 20.18 -9.91 6.16
C LEU A 420 19.36 -9.63 7.45
N ASP A 421 19.76 -8.64 8.25
CA ASP A 421 19.06 -8.19 9.46
C ASP A 421 18.10 -7.02 9.15
N ALA A 422 17.51 -7.03 7.94
CA ALA A 422 16.58 -6.01 7.41
C ALA A 422 15.33 -5.77 8.26
N ALA A 423 14.97 -6.71 9.13
CA ALA A 423 13.88 -6.56 10.11
C ALA A 423 14.15 -5.47 11.18
N ARG A 424 15.42 -5.08 11.37
CA ARG A 424 15.81 -4.00 12.31
C ARG A 424 15.90 -2.63 11.68
N LEU A 425 15.98 -2.54 10.35
CA LEU A 425 16.34 -1.29 9.67
C LEU A 425 15.17 -0.57 9.01
N ASP A 426 14.01 -1.20 8.85
CA ASP A 426 12.88 -0.64 8.08
C ASP A 426 13.29 -0.21 6.63
N LEU A 427 14.45 -0.68 6.16
CA LEU A 427 15.07 -0.30 4.88
C LEU A 427 14.85 -1.41 3.87
N TYR A 428 13.68 -1.40 3.24
CA TYR A 428 13.52 -2.00 1.93
C TYR A 428 12.97 -0.88 1.06
N GLY A 429 13.60 -0.60 -0.08
CA GLY A 429 13.04 0.22 -1.17
C GLY A 429 12.62 1.67 -0.85
N SER A 430 13.55 2.62 -0.85
CA SER A 430 13.37 4.01 -1.29
C SER A 430 14.50 4.89 -0.77
N GLU A 431 14.73 6.03 -1.44
CA GLU A 431 15.43 7.10 -0.77
C GLU A 431 14.46 7.75 0.23
N PRO A 432 14.81 7.82 1.53
CA PRO A 432 14.03 8.61 2.46
C PRO A 432 13.97 10.08 1.99
N TRP A 433 12.95 10.80 2.43
CA TRP A 433 12.83 12.25 2.24
C TRP A 433 12.62 12.93 3.59
N GLY A 434 12.89 14.24 3.67
CA GLY A 434 12.67 15.00 4.89
C GLY A 434 13.59 14.56 6.03
N TYR A 435 13.09 14.57 7.26
CA TYR A 435 13.88 14.18 8.46
C TYR A 435 14.40 12.74 8.40
N ARG A 436 13.75 11.89 7.61
CA ARG A 436 14.07 10.46 7.49
C ARG A 436 15.45 10.25 6.87
N VAL A 437 15.96 11.20 6.09
CA VAL A 437 17.29 11.09 5.45
C VAL A 437 18.40 11.03 6.48
N GLY A 438 18.47 12.01 7.38
CA GLY A 438 19.45 12.03 8.46
C GLY A 438 19.37 10.80 9.37
N LYS A 439 18.15 10.36 9.74
CA LYS A 439 17.93 9.17 10.58
C LYS A 439 18.49 7.91 9.92
N THR A 440 18.26 7.74 8.62
CA THR A 440 18.78 6.59 7.86
C THR A 440 20.29 6.67 7.68
N LEU A 441 20.86 7.83 7.35
CA LEU A 441 22.32 8.01 7.25
C LEU A 441 23.02 7.66 8.57
N ALA A 442 22.50 8.14 9.70
CA ALA A 442 23.05 7.84 11.03
C ALA A 442 23.02 6.33 11.32
N ARG A 443 21.92 5.64 11.01
CA ARG A 443 21.80 4.18 11.18
C ARG A 443 22.78 3.41 10.30
N CYS A 444 22.93 3.78 9.03
CA CYS A 444 23.89 3.13 8.12
C CYS A 444 25.34 3.31 8.60
N SER A 445 25.70 4.50 9.11
CA SER A 445 27.04 4.77 9.63
C SER A 445 27.40 3.91 10.84
N ALA A 446 26.41 3.53 11.66
CA ALA A 446 26.62 2.71 12.86
C ALA A 446 26.89 1.23 12.55
N ILE A 447 26.61 0.75 11.33
CA ILE A 447 26.74 -0.65 10.93
C ILE A 447 28.06 -0.91 10.19
N GLU A 448 28.95 0.09 10.07
CA GLU A 448 30.23 0.01 9.34
C GLU A 448 30.10 -0.54 7.91
N THR A 449 29.02 -0.18 7.21
CA THR A 449 28.79 -0.60 5.82
C THR A 449 29.13 0.53 4.85
N ASP A 450 29.92 0.23 3.81
CA ASP A 450 30.36 1.13 2.71
C ASP A 450 29.19 1.50 1.76
N MET A 451 28.07 1.91 2.34
CA MET A 451 26.81 2.17 1.64
C MET A 451 26.44 3.65 1.56
N THR A 452 27.14 4.50 2.33
CA THR A 452 26.95 5.95 2.30
C THR A 452 27.94 6.58 1.32
N LYS A 453 27.43 7.25 0.29
CA LYS A 453 28.26 8.11 -0.55
C LYS A 453 28.35 9.48 0.11
N HIS A 454 29.56 9.96 0.32
CA HIS A 454 29.82 11.30 0.82
C HIS A 454 30.23 12.19 -0.35
N ASP A 455 29.89 13.47 -0.23
CA ASP A 455 30.55 14.52 -0.99
C ASP A 455 30.24 14.52 -2.51
N LEU A 456 29.06 14.05 -2.90
CA LEU A 456 28.64 13.97 -4.31
C LEU A 456 28.01 15.28 -4.78
N THR A 457 28.38 15.73 -5.97
CA THR A 457 27.69 16.86 -6.64
C THR A 457 26.43 16.37 -7.39
N PRO A 458 25.50 17.26 -7.79
CA PRO A 458 24.37 16.89 -8.64
C PRO A 458 24.76 16.10 -9.89
N LEU A 459 25.89 16.45 -10.51
CA LEU A 459 26.40 15.72 -11.68
C LEU A 459 26.80 14.29 -11.34
N HIS A 460 27.41 14.04 -10.18
CA HIS A 460 27.73 12.69 -9.74
C HIS A 460 26.45 11.85 -9.55
N TRP A 461 25.40 12.44 -8.96
CA TRP A 461 24.12 11.79 -8.76
C TRP A 461 23.42 11.46 -10.08
N ALA A 462 23.28 12.44 -10.97
CA ALA A 462 22.65 12.27 -12.28
C ALA A 462 23.38 11.21 -13.13
N ALA A 463 24.71 11.19 -13.07
CA ALA A 463 25.54 10.20 -13.77
C ALA A 463 25.36 8.78 -13.20
N ASP A 464 25.27 8.63 -11.88
CA ASP A 464 25.05 7.34 -11.21
C ASP A 464 23.63 6.80 -11.46
N ARG A 465 22.64 7.70 -11.55
CA ARG A 465 21.21 7.38 -11.76
C ARG A 465 20.83 7.16 -13.22
N GLY A 466 21.66 7.60 -14.16
CA GLY A 466 21.34 7.56 -15.59
C GLY A 466 20.37 8.65 -16.06
N ALA A 467 20.37 9.80 -15.39
CA ALA A 467 19.53 10.95 -15.76
C ALA A 467 20.20 11.75 -16.90
N VAL A 468 20.33 11.16 -18.09
CA VAL A 468 21.13 11.74 -19.20
C VAL A 468 20.69 13.16 -19.57
N GLY A 469 19.38 13.41 -19.64
CA GLY A 469 18.85 14.74 -19.93
C GLY A 469 19.30 15.77 -18.89
N VAL A 470 19.24 15.42 -17.60
CA VAL A 470 19.72 16.27 -16.51
C VAL A 470 21.24 16.45 -16.59
N VAL A 471 22.00 15.40 -16.92
CA VAL A 471 23.46 15.50 -17.15
C VAL A 471 23.77 16.54 -18.23
N LYS A 472 23.11 16.47 -19.40
CA LYS A 472 23.32 17.45 -20.49
C LYS A 472 23.04 18.88 -20.03
N VAL A 473 21.95 19.09 -19.28
CA VAL A 473 21.59 20.41 -18.73
C VAL A 473 22.62 20.92 -17.72
N LEU A 474 23.09 20.07 -16.81
CA LEU A 474 24.10 20.45 -15.81
C LEU A 474 25.42 20.85 -16.50
N ILE A 475 25.84 20.12 -17.54
CA ILE A 475 27.02 20.44 -18.35
C ILE A 475 26.87 21.81 -19.02
N ALA A 476 25.71 22.08 -19.63
CA ALA A 476 25.40 23.38 -20.22
C ALA A 476 25.39 24.51 -19.17
N GLY A 477 25.04 24.20 -17.92
CA GLY A 477 25.12 25.12 -16.77
C GLY A 477 26.54 25.39 -16.26
N GLY A 478 27.57 24.72 -16.79
CA GLY A 478 28.97 25.00 -16.48
C GLY A 478 29.58 24.20 -15.33
N VAL A 479 29.03 23.03 -15.00
CA VAL A 479 29.59 22.15 -13.94
C VAL A 479 31.00 21.62 -14.25
N VAL A 480 31.76 21.38 -13.19
CA VAL A 480 33.11 20.79 -13.31
C VAL A 480 33.04 19.26 -13.45
N LEU A 481 33.31 18.76 -14.66
CA LEU A 481 33.25 17.32 -15.00
C LEU A 481 34.31 16.46 -14.28
N THR A 482 35.41 17.07 -13.87
CA THR A 482 36.57 16.39 -13.28
C THR A 482 36.56 16.41 -11.75
N SER A 483 35.53 17.01 -11.14
CA SER A 483 35.35 17.02 -9.69
C SER A 483 35.30 15.58 -9.18
N LYS A 484 35.99 15.33 -8.06
CA LYS A 484 36.06 14.01 -7.44
C LYS A 484 35.32 14.03 -6.12
N ASP A 485 34.57 12.95 -5.86
CA ASP A 485 33.96 12.66 -4.56
C ASP A 485 35.00 12.26 -3.49
N SER A 486 34.52 11.95 -2.28
CA SER A 486 35.37 11.53 -1.16
C SER A 486 36.12 10.21 -1.41
N THR A 487 35.69 9.41 -2.38
CA THR A 487 36.34 8.15 -2.80
C THR A 487 37.34 8.37 -3.95
N GLY A 488 37.52 9.62 -4.40
CA GLY A 488 38.35 9.98 -5.55
C GLY A 488 37.72 9.62 -6.90
N SER A 489 36.42 9.39 -6.96
CA SER A 489 35.68 9.03 -8.17
C SER A 489 35.04 10.25 -8.80
N ALA A 490 35.27 10.43 -10.11
CA ALA A 490 34.60 11.46 -10.92
C ALA A 490 33.26 10.92 -11.46
N PRO A 491 32.33 11.80 -11.93
CA PRO A 491 31.03 11.39 -12.45
C PRO A 491 31.10 10.32 -13.54
N LEU A 492 32.07 10.42 -14.45
CA LEU A 492 32.33 9.42 -15.50
C LEU A 492 32.61 8.03 -14.91
N LYS A 493 33.42 7.96 -13.84
CA LYS A 493 33.77 6.69 -13.19
C LYS A 493 32.55 6.10 -12.46
N LEU A 494 31.68 6.94 -11.90
CA LEU A 494 30.44 6.50 -11.28
C LEU A 494 29.44 5.98 -12.31
N ALA A 495 29.22 6.65 -13.45
CA ALA A 495 28.34 6.15 -14.52
C ALA A 495 28.77 4.76 -15.02
N VAL A 496 30.07 4.55 -15.22
CA VAL A 496 30.62 3.26 -15.68
C VAL A 496 30.51 2.15 -14.63
N LYS A 497 30.56 2.51 -13.34
CA LYS A 497 30.45 1.55 -12.23
C LYS A 497 29.04 1.46 -11.64
N SER A 498 28.09 2.22 -12.16
CA SER A 498 26.75 2.29 -11.62
C SER A 498 26.05 0.96 -11.83
N GLN A 499 25.61 0.37 -10.72
CA GLN A 499 24.81 -0.85 -10.76
C GLN A 499 23.38 -0.55 -11.22
N SER A 500 22.90 0.68 -11.05
CA SER A 500 21.60 1.13 -11.58
C SER A 500 21.55 1.06 -13.12
N LEU A 501 22.71 1.11 -13.77
CA LEU A 501 22.88 1.04 -15.22
C LEU A 501 23.40 -0.32 -15.70
N TYR A 502 23.53 -1.30 -14.79
CA TYR A 502 24.12 -2.60 -15.12
C TYR A 502 23.39 -3.33 -16.26
N TYR A 503 22.06 -3.17 -16.31
CA TYR A 503 21.21 -3.79 -17.33
C TYR A 503 20.96 -2.89 -18.56
N ASP A 504 21.44 -1.65 -18.57
CA ASP A 504 21.21 -0.68 -19.64
C ASP A 504 22.54 -0.19 -20.25
N ALA A 505 23.13 -1.07 -21.07
CA ALA A 505 24.41 -0.81 -21.72
C ALA A 505 24.36 0.37 -22.70
N GLN A 506 23.18 0.69 -23.25
CA GLN A 506 23.00 1.81 -24.18
C GLN A 506 23.05 3.14 -23.44
N LEU A 507 22.29 3.31 -22.35
CA LEU A 507 22.35 4.52 -21.51
C LEU A 507 23.75 4.71 -20.92
N GLN A 508 24.38 3.62 -20.45
CA GLN A 508 25.75 3.68 -19.93
C GLN A 508 26.75 4.14 -21.01
N GLY A 509 26.61 3.67 -22.24
CA GLY A 509 27.41 4.10 -23.39
C GLY A 509 27.22 5.58 -23.71
N GLU A 510 25.97 6.05 -23.75
CA GLU A 510 25.65 7.45 -24.03
C GLU A 510 26.23 8.39 -22.95
N LEU A 511 26.04 8.07 -21.66
CA LEU A 511 26.61 8.85 -20.55
C LEU A 511 28.13 8.90 -20.62
N LYS A 512 28.77 7.79 -20.98
CA LYS A 512 30.23 7.73 -21.11
C LYS A 512 30.71 8.71 -22.18
N THR A 513 30.08 8.72 -23.36
CA THR A 513 30.40 9.65 -24.45
C THR A 513 30.20 11.11 -24.01
N ILE A 514 29.04 11.43 -23.44
CA ILE A 514 28.71 12.81 -23.00
C ILE A 514 29.71 13.33 -21.97
N LEU A 515 30.06 12.52 -20.97
CA LEU A 515 30.98 12.91 -19.90
C LEU A 515 32.45 12.90 -20.33
N GLN A 516 32.81 12.21 -21.41
CA GLN A 516 34.15 12.25 -22.01
C GLN A 516 34.34 13.45 -22.93
N ASP A 517 33.34 13.76 -23.73
CA ASP A 517 33.44 14.76 -24.80
C ASP A 517 32.98 16.16 -24.36
N GLY A 518 32.46 16.30 -23.13
CA GLY A 518 32.03 17.58 -22.58
C GLY A 518 30.68 18.08 -23.11
N GLY A 519 29.84 17.17 -23.61
CA GLY A 519 28.42 17.45 -23.94
C GLY A 519 28.13 18.19 -25.25
N TYR A 520 29.00 18.11 -26.26
CA TYR A 520 28.76 18.70 -27.60
C TYR A 520 28.31 17.71 -28.65
#